data_AF-A0A1V5PWA8-F1
#
_entry.id   AF-A0A1V5PWA8-F1
#
_cell.length_a   1.000
_cell.length_b   1.000
_cell.length_c   1.000
_cell.angle_alpha   90.00
_cell.angle_beta   90.00
_cell.angle_gamma   90.00
#
_symmetry.space_group_name_H-M   'P 1'
#
loop_
_entity.id
_entity.type
_entity.pdbx_description
1 polymer ?
#
loop_
_entity_poly.entity_id
_entity_poly.type
_entity_poly.pdbx_seq_one_letter_code
_entity_poly.pdbx_strand_id
1 'polypeptide(L)'
;MSPRKLALIYTLAIIMLVFGILGSAVFFGGMFAVRDFDIANLNFSSINDSVQDGVGSVNVLIKDTSSAMGNVSTTVREVKDTLTNVSILSRSASIATYGIAKSMNFEILTFKPLEGTVKYFNDIGDSLNSLADSIESTAGTIEKNADDIDKIADDMSDISVKIENASGSFSTTADSLPDFGFKKILYAFLAYAGLLHLMFVLIGISLMTISKSSNIAYVQSS
;
A
#
# COMPACT_ATOMS: atom_id res chain seq x y z
N MET A 1 -29.25 53.00 -46.70
CA MET A 1 -28.94 52.63 -45.29
C MET A 1 -28.28 53.83 -44.63
N SER A 2 -28.61 54.21 -43.39
CA SER A 2 -28.00 55.42 -42.81
C SER A 2 -26.49 55.22 -42.55
N PRO A 3 -25.65 56.24 -42.71
CA PRO A 3 -24.19 56.13 -42.56
C PRO A 3 -23.77 55.60 -41.17
N ARG A 4 -24.56 55.88 -40.13
CA ARG A 4 -24.36 55.33 -38.78
C ARG A 4 -24.53 53.80 -38.73
N LYS A 5 -25.48 53.23 -39.48
CA LYS A 5 -25.70 51.78 -39.54
C LYS A 5 -24.59 51.08 -40.34
N LEU A 6 -24.06 51.72 -41.40
CA LEU A 6 -22.93 51.23 -42.18
C LEU A 6 -21.64 51.19 -41.35
N ALA A 7 -21.34 52.26 -40.62
CA ALA A 7 -20.20 52.32 -39.72
C ALA A 7 -20.26 51.23 -38.64
N LEU A 8 -21.45 51.01 -38.05
CA LEU A 8 -21.65 49.98 -37.02
C LEU A 8 -21.43 48.56 -37.56
N ILE A 9 -21.95 48.24 -38.75
CA ILE A 9 -21.73 46.94 -39.40
C ILE A 9 -20.26 46.74 -39.73
N TYR A 10 -19.57 47.78 -40.20
CA TYR A 10 -18.15 47.71 -40.52
C TYR A 10 -17.29 47.46 -39.28
N THR A 11 -17.56 48.16 -38.16
CA THR A 11 -16.86 47.91 -36.89
C THR A 11 -17.13 46.50 -36.36
N LEU A 12 -18.37 46.02 -36.42
CA LEU A 12 -18.72 44.66 -36.02
C LEU A 12 -18.01 43.60 -36.88
N ALA A 13 -17.88 43.83 -38.19
CA ALA A 13 -17.17 42.94 -39.10
C ALA A 13 -15.69 42.82 -38.74
N ILE A 14 -15.02 43.92 -38.39
CA ILE A 14 -13.62 43.92 -37.95
C ILE A 14 -13.45 43.12 -36.65
N ILE A 15 -14.33 43.34 -35.66
CA ILE A 15 -14.28 42.62 -34.38
C ILE A 15 -14.44 41.12 -34.60
N MET A 16 -15.41 40.71 -35.42
CA MET A 16 -15.64 39.29 -35.75
C MET A 16 -14.45 38.66 -36.49
N LEU A 17 -13.81 39.41 -37.38
CA LEU A 17 -12.67 38.92 -38.15
C LEU A 17 -11.44 38.73 -37.25
N VAL A 18 -11.13 39.71 -36.39
CA VAL A 18 -10.02 39.60 -35.42
C VAL A 18 -10.26 38.45 -34.44
N PHE A 19 -11.48 38.34 -33.89
CA PHE A 19 -11.86 37.26 -32.98
C PHE A 19 -11.76 35.88 -33.66
N GLY A 20 -12.27 35.75 -34.88
CA GLY A 20 -12.21 34.51 -35.65
C GLY A 20 -10.79 34.06 -36.01
N ILE A 21 -9.92 35.00 -36.41
CA ILE A 21 -8.52 34.68 -36.75
C ILE A 21 -7.73 34.26 -35.51
N LEU A 22 -7.82 35.05 -34.43
CA LEU A 22 -7.11 34.75 -33.18
C LEU A 22 -7.57 33.42 -32.59
N GLY A 23 -8.89 33.20 -32.53
CA GLY A 23 -9.43 31.93 -32.05
C GLY A 23 -9.01 30.75 -32.91
N SER A 24 -9.08 30.87 -34.25
CA SER A 24 -8.60 29.82 -35.15
C SER A 24 -7.13 29.49 -34.88
N ALA A 25 -6.25 30.49 -34.78
CA ALA A 25 -4.84 30.27 -34.48
C ALA A 25 -4.62 29.52 -33.16
N VAL A 26 -5.36 29.88 -32.10
CA VAL A 26 -5.28 29.22 -30.79
C VAL A 26 -5.78 27.77 -30.85
N PHE A 27 -6.92 27.50 -31.48
CA PHE A 27 -7.50 26.15 -31.52
C PHE A 27 -6.75 25.20 -32.48
N PHE A 28 -6.32 25.68 -33.65
CA PHE A 28 -5.49 24.89 -34.57
C PHE A 28 -4.07 24.70 -34.02
N GLY A 29 -3.49 25.71 -33.37
CA GLY A 29 -2.23 25.57 -32.64
C GLY A 29 -2.34 24.59 -31.47
N GLY A 30 -3.45 24.64 -30.74
CA GLY A 30 -3.80 23.68 -29.68
C GLY A 30 -3.91 22.24 -30.19
N MET A 31 -4.46 22.02 -31.39
CA MET A 31 -4.46 20.67 -32.00
C MET A 31 -3.06 20.15 -32.30
N PHE A 32 -2.14 21.01 -32.71
CA PHE A 32 -0.74 20.63 -32.91
C PHE A 32 -0.08 20.26 -31.59
N ALA A 33 -0.31 21.05 -30.54
CA ALA A 33 0.14 20.75 -29.19
C ALA A 33 -0.43 19.41 -28.68
N VAL A 34 -1.73 19.13 -28.87
CA VAL A 34 -2.37 17.87 -28.46
C VAL A 34 -1.91 16.68 -29.28
N ARG A 35 -1.53 16.87 -30.55
CA ARG A 35 -0.94 15.80 -31.36
C ARG A 35 0.36 15.31 -30.74
N ASP A 36 1.22 16.26 -30.35
CA ASP A 36 2.51 16.01 -29.72
C ASP A 36 2.37 15.69 -28.21
N PHE A 37 1.21 15.98 -27.61
CA PHE A 37 0.85 15.59 -26.25
C PHE A 37 0.46 14.11 -26.21
N ASP A 38 1.32 13.31 -25.59
CA ASP A 38 1.09 11.88 -25.46
C ASP A 38 0.22 11.58 -24.22
N ILE A 39 -1.10 11.57 -24.42
CA ILE A 39 -2.08 11.22 -23.37
C ILE A 39 -1.99 9.72 -23.02
N ALA A 40 -1.29 8.93 -23.84
CA ALA A 40 -0.98 7.54 -23.54
C ALA A 40 -0.10 7.35 -22.28
N ASN A 41 0.39 8.44 -21.68
CA ASN A 41 1.29 8.45 -20.53
C ASN A 41 0.67 8.99 -19.23
N LEU A 42 -0.66 8.92 -19.07
CA LEU A 42 -1.18 8.75 -17.71
C LEU A 42 -0.79 7.34 -17.27
N ASN A 43 0.42 7.27 -16.71
CA ASN A 43 1.30 6.17 -16.36
C ASN A 43 0.70 4.96 -15.60
N PHE A 44 -0.55 4.59 -15.83
CA PHE A 44 -1.25 3.50 -15.14
C PHE A 44 -0.56 2.16 -15.30
N SER A 45 0.07 1.85 -16.46
CA SER A 45 0.86 0.63 -16.60
C SER A 45 2.11 0.69 -15.69
N SER A 46 2.84 1.80 -15.69
CA SER A 46 4.02 1.95 -14.81
C SER A 46 3.66 1.95 -13.32
N ILE A 47 2.47 2.44 -12.95
CA ILE A 47 1.92 2.36 -11.59
C ILE A 47 1.57 0.91 -11.28
N ASN A 48 0.93 0.20 -12.21
CA ASN A 48 0.59 -1.21 -12.04
C ASN A 48 1.85 -2.08 -11.88
N ASP A 49 2.84 -1.90 -12.73
CA ASP A 49 4.13 -2.59 -12.65
C ASP A 49 4.82 -2.30 -11.30
N SER A 50 4.87 -1.02 -10.89
CA SER A 50 5.44 -0.63 -9.59
C SER A 50 4.68 -1.22 -8.40
N VAL A 51 3.35 -1.32 -8.48
CA VAL A 51 2.51 -1.93 -7.44
C VAL A 51 2.75 -3.45 -7.41
N GLN A 52 2.83 -4.11 -8.56
CA GLN A 52 3.11 -5.54 -8.63
C GLN A 52 4.50 -5.88 -8.07
N ASP A 53 5.53 -5.11 -8.45
CA ASP A 53 6.90 -5.29 -7.94
C ASP A 53 6.98 -5.04 -6.42
N GLY A 54 6.33 -3.97 -5.96
CA GLY A 54 6.25 -3.63 -4.53
C GLY A 54 5.54 -4.72 -3.73
N VAL A 55 4.38 -5.19 -4.22
CA VAL A 55 3.64 -6.31 -3.62
C VAL A 55 4.47 -7.58 -3.64
N GLY A 56 5.12 -7.92 -4.76
CA GLY A 56 5.97 -9.10 -4.87
C GLY A 56 7.09 -9.09 -3.82
N SER A 57 7.74 -7.95 -3.64
CA SER A 57 8.81 -7.77 -2.64
C SER A 57 8.30 -7.95 -1.21
N VAL A 58 7.14 -7.35 -0.88
CA VAL A 58 6.48 -7.53 0.42
C VAL A 58 6.06 -8.98 0.63
N ASN A 59 5.57 -9.65 -0.42
CA ASN A 59 5.12 -11.04 -0.36
C ASN A 59 6.28 -12.00 -0.05
N VAL A 60 7.45 -11.77 -0.68
CA VAL A 60 8.69 -12.52 -0.38
C VAL A 60 9.11 -12.29 1.07
N LEU A 61 9.15 -11.03 1.53
CA LEU A 61 9.51 -10.72 2.92
C LEU A 61 8.58 -11.39 3.93
N ILE A 62 7.27 -11.38 3.65
CA ILE A 62 6.27 -12.02 4.53
C ILE A 62 6.47 -13.54 4.57
N LYS A 63 6.71 -14.19 3.42
CA LYS A 63 7.02 -15.62 3.36
C LYS A 63 8.30 -15.99 4.09
N ASP A 64 9.37 -15.20 3.90
CA ASP A 64 10.65 -15.39 4.59
C ASP A 64 10.48 -15.21 6.10
N THR A 65 9.70 -14.21 6.52
CA THR A 65 9.41 -13.99 7.95
C THR A 65 8.56 -15.11 8.55
N SER A 66 7.55 -15.61 7.84
CA SER A 66 6.73 -16.76 8.26
C SER A 66 7.61 -18.01 8.44
N SER A 67 8.49 -18.30 7.48
CA SER A 67 9.48 -19.39 7.57
C SER A 67 10.44 -19.20 8.76
N ALA A 68 10.94 -17.98 8.96
CA ALA A 68 11.77 -17.65 10.11
C ALA A 68 11.04 -17.85 11.45
N MET A 69 9.76 -17.49 11.54
CA MET A 69 8.93 -17.72 12.72
C MET A 69 8.76 -19.23 13.00
N GLY A 70 8.58 -20.06 11.97
CA GLY A 70 8.55 -21.53 12.14
C GLY A 70 9.85 -22.08 12.76
N ASN A 71 11.01 -21.55 12.35
CA ASN A 71 12.30 -21.90 12.95
C ASN A 71 12.42 -21.40 14.41
N VAL A 72 11.92 -20.19 14.69
CA VAL A 72 11.88 -19.65 16.07
C VAL A 72 10.99 -20.53 16.95
N SER A 73 9.80 -20.90 16.49
CA SER A 73 8.88 -21.80 17.19
C SER A 73 9.52 -23.14 17.52
N THR A 74 10.22 -23.74 16.55
CA THR A 74 11.00 -24.98 16.77
C THR A 74 12.05 -24.79 17.86
N THR A 75 12.84 -23.71 17.79
CA THR A 75 13.87 -23.38 18.79
C THR A 75 13.26 -23.17 20.18
N VAL A 76 12.10 -22.52 20.26
CA VAL A 76 11.36 -22.27 21.50
C VAL A 76 10.89 -23.59 22.12
N ARG A 77 10.44 -24.56 21.31
CA ARG A 77 10.09 -25.91 21.78
C ARG A 77 11.31 -26.69 22.29
N GLU A 78 12.46 -26.58 21.62
CA GLU A 78 13.71 -27.17 22.10
C GLU A 78 14.14 -26.60 23.46
N VAL A 79 13.94 -25.30 23.68
CA VAL A 79 14.16 -24.66 24.99
C VAL A 79 13.19 -25.22 26.04
N LYS A 80 11.91 -25.40 25.70
CA LYS A 80 10.92 -26.02 26.61
C LYS A 80 11.31 -27.46 26.97
N ASP A 81 11.81 -28.26 26.03
CA ASP A 81 12.24 -29.63 26.30
C ASP A 81 13.49 -29.64 27.18
N THR A 82 14.41 -28.70 26.96
CA THR A 82 15.57 -28.47 27.84
C THR A 82 15.12 -28.12 29.26
N LEU A 83 14.19 -27.18 29.43
CA LEU A 83 13.65 -26.84 30.75
C LEU A 83 12.94 -28.04 31.41
N THR A 84 12.21 -28.83 30.64
CA THR A 84 11.57 -30.05 31.15
C THR A 84 12.61 -31.02 31.72
N ASN A 85 13.73 -31.23 31.01
CA ASN A 85 14.84 -32.04 31.49
C ASN A 85 15.50 -31.45 32.75
N VAL A 86 15.66 -30.13 32.82
CA VAL A 86 16.18 -29.46 34.02
C VAL A 86 15.23 -29.62 35.20
N SER A 87 13.91 -29.51 35.01
CA SER A 87 12.92 -29.76 36.08
C SER A 87 13.03 -31.19 36.63
N ILE A 88 13.10 -32.19 35.75
CA ILE A 88 13.30 -33.60 36.14
C ILE A 88 14.60 -33.78 36.93
N LEU A 89 15.68 -33.14 36.48
CA LEU A 89 16.98 -33.18 37.15
C LEU A 89 16.91 -32.52 38.54
N SER A 90 16.30 -31.34 38.66
CA SER A 90 16.08 -30.65 39.94
C SER A 90 15.26 -31.50 40.91
N ARG A 91 14.21 -32.18 40.42
CA ARG A 91 13.39 -33.08 41.24
C ARG A 91 14.17 -34.32 41.69
N SER A 92 14.99 -34.88 40.81
CA SER A 92 15.88 -36.00 41.14
C SER A 92 16.93 -35.60 42.18
N ALA A 93 17.51 -34.41 42.05
CA ALA A 93 18.45 -33.86 43.01
C ALA A 93 17.78 -33.62 44.38
N SER A 94 16.54 -33.13 44.40
CA SER A 94 15.73 -32.98 45.62
C SER A 94 15.56 -34.33 46.34
N ILE A 95 15.12 -35.38 45.60
CA ILE A 95 14.96 -36.74 46.15
C ILE A 95 16.28 -37.28 46.72
N ALA A 96 17.40 -37.09 46.00
CA ALA A 96 18.71 -37.51 46.48
C ALA A 96 19.11 -36.77 47.77
N THR A 97 18.80 -35.48 47.84
CA THR A 97 19.11 -34.62 48.99
C THR A 97 18.30 -35.04 50.22
N TYR A 98 17.00 -35.34 50.06
CA TYR A 98 16.22 -35.96 51.14
C TYR A 98 16.76 -37.33 51.56
N GLY A 99 17.26 -38.13 50.60
CA GLY A 99 17.92 -39.40 50.88
C GLY A 99 19.18 -39.25 51.75
N ILE A 100 19.98 -38.21 51.51
CA ILE A 100 21.11 -37.84 52.35
C ILE A 100 20.63 -37.43 53.74
N ALA A 101 19.65 -36.54 53.85
CA ALA A 101 19.07 -36.11 55.12
C ALA A 101 18.58 -37.30 55.96
N LYS A 102 17.86 -38.23 55.33
CA LYS A 102 17.37 -39.46 55.97
C LYS A 102 18.49 -40.35 56.49
N SER A 103 19.57 -40.49 55.72
CA SER A 103 20.73 -41.33 56.10
C SER A 103 21.53 -40.73 57.26
N MET A 104 21.50 -39.41 57.43
CA MET A 104 22.16 -38.70 58.53
C MET A 104 21.33 -38.63 59.82
N ASN A 105 20.04 -38.97 59.75
CA ASN A 105 19.12 -38.93 60.89
C ASN A 105 19.17 -40.23 61.73
N PHE A 106 20.34 -40.50 62.32
CA PHE A 106 20.50 -41.59 63.28
C PHE A 106 20.61 -41.06 64.72
N GLU A 107 20.22 -41.91 65.66
CA GLU A 107 20.14 -41.59 67.09
C GLU A 107 21.09 -42.51 67.88
N ILE A 108 21.92 -41.92 68.74
CA ILE A 108 22.82 -42.66 69.64
C ILE A 108 22.45 -42.29 71.06
N LEU A 109 21.98 -43.25 71.86
CA LEU A 109 21.64 -43.02 73.28
C LEU A 109 20.73 -41.79 73.47
N THR A 110 19.66 -41.67 72.67
CA THR A 110 18.74 -40.51 72.65
C THR A 110 19.30 -39.17 72.17
N PHE A 111 20.54 -39.16 71.67
CA PHE A 111 21.18 -37.97 71.10
C PHE A 111 21.26 -38.03 69.57
N LYS A 112 20.91 -36.93 68.90
CA LYS A 112 21.00 -36.77 67.44
C LYS A 112 22.12 -35.79 67.06
N PRO A 113 23.36 -36.26 66.84
CA PRO A 113 24.52 -35.40 66.64
C PRO A 113 24.44 -34.51 65.39
N LEU A 114 23.64 -34.90 64.38
CA LEU A 114 23.57 -34.26 63.06
C LEU A 114 22.22 -33.61 62.77
N GLU A 115 21.37 -33.40 63.78
CA GLU A 115 20.01 -32.88 63.59
C GLU A 115 19.98 -31.55 62.81
N GLY A 116 20.91 -30.64 63.12
CA GLY A 116 21.03 -29.37 62.38
C GLY A 116 21.36 -29.59 60.89
N THR A 117 22.27 -30.51 60.58
CA THR A 117 22.66 -30.83 59.20
C THR A 117 21.54 -31.52 58.43
N VAL A 118 20.79 -32.41 59.08
CA VAL A 118 19.59 -33.04 58.49
C VAL A 118 18.59 -31.97 58.06
N LYS A 119 18.35 -30.96 58.91
CA LYS A 119 17.48 -29.83 58.57
C LYS A 119 17.98 -29.06 57.34
N TYR A 120 19.28 -28.73 57.27
CA TYR A 120 19.85 -28.06 56.10
C TYR A 120 19.64 -28.84 54.80
N PHE A 121 19.84 -30.16 54.81
CA PHE A 121 19.60 -30.98 53.61
C PHE A 121 18.10 -31.06 53.24
N ASN A 122 17.20 -31.11 54.22
CA ASN A 122 15.76 -31.02 53.93
C ASN A 122 15.40 -29.68 53.28
N ASP A 123 15.91 -28.56 53.80
CA ASP A 123 15.66 -27.21 53.26
C ASP A 123 16.20 -27.08 51.81
N ILE A 124 17.35 -27.68 51.50
CA ILE A 124 17.88 -27.76 50.13
C ILE A 124 16.96 -28.62 49.25
N GLY A 125 16.49 -29.76 49.75
CA GLY A 125 15.54 -30.63 49.05
C GLY A 125 14.25 -29.90 48.68
N ASP A 126 13.67 -29.15 49.63
CA ASP A 126 12.46 -28.34 49.45
C ASP A 126 12.69 -27.24 48.40
N SER A 127 13.85 -26.59 48.44
CA SER A 127 14.24 -25.54 47.49
C SER A 127 14.38 -26.09 46.07
N LEU A 128 15.03 -27.25 45.91
CA LEU A 128 15.19 -27.92 44.62
C LEU A 128 13.85 -28.41 44.05
N ASN A 129 12.95 -28.89 44.91
CA ASN A 129 11.61 -29.29 44.50
C ASN A 129 10.79 -28.07 44.01
N SER A 130 10.85 -26.97 44.76
CA SER A 130 10.19 -25.70 44.39
C SER A 130 10.74 -25.11 43.09
N LEU A 131 12.07 -25.24 42.87
CA LEU A 131 12.70 -24.87 41.61
C LEU A 131 12.18 -25.73 40.44
N ALA A 132 12.07 -27.04 40.62
CA ALA A 132 11.52 -27.93 39.60
C ALA A 132 10.09 -27.53 39.19
N ASP A 133 9.22 -27.24 40.17
CA ASP A 133 7.85 -26.79 39.93
C ASP A 133 7.82 -25.46 39.15
N SER A 134 8.70 -24.52 39.50
CA SER A 134 8.82 -23.22 38.82
C SER A 134 9.30 -23.36 37.37
N ILE A 135 10.26 -24.27 37.13
CA ILE A 135 10.76 -24.56 35.79
C ILE A 135 9.68 -25.23 34.94
N GLU A 136 8.90 -26.16 35.50
CA GLU A 136 7.79 -26.81 34.80
C GLU A 136 6.71 -25.81 34.39
N SER A 137 6.35 -24.88 35.29
CA SER A 137 5.43 -23.78 34.97
C SER A 137 5.98 -22.86 33.87
N THR A 138 7.29 -22.62 33.87
CA THR A 138 7.95 -21.81 32.83
C THR A 138 7.93 -22.53 31.49
N ALA A 139 8.25 -23.83 31.47
CA ALA A 139 8.18 -24.68 30.29
C ALA A 139 6.78 -24.68 29.66
N GLY A 140 5.73 -24.77 30.48
CA GLY A 140 4.34 -24.66 30.00
C GLY A 140 3.97 -23.30 29.41
N THR A 141 4.62 -22.21 29.86
CA THR A 141 4.46 -20.88 29.25
C THR A 141 5.21 -20.77 27.93
N ILE A 142 6.41 -21.36 27.85
CA ILE A 142 7.20 -21.42 26.61
C ILE A 142 6.46 -22.20 25.52
N GLU A 143 5.79 -23.31 25.85
CA GLU A 143 4.97 -24.06 24.89
C GLU A 143 3.88 -23.18 24.29
N LYS A 144 3.14 -22.44 25.12
CA LYS A 144 2.11 -21.51 24.64
C LYS A 144 2.69 -20.43 23.72
N ASN A 145 3.87 -19.91 24.05
CA ASN A 145 4.54 -18.95 23.19
C ASN A 145 4.92 -19.57 21.83
N ALA A 146 5.37 -20.82 21.79
CA ALA A 146 5.63 -21.52 20.53
C ALA A 146 4.36 -21.67 19.70
N ASP A 147 3.25 -22.08 20.31
CA ASP A 147 1.95 -22.20 19.64
C ASP A 147 1.46 -20.85 19.09
N ASP A 148 1.67 -19.75 19.82
CA ASP A 148 1.31 -18.42 19.36
C ASP A 148 2.23 -17.92 18.23
N ILE A 149 3.52 -18.30 18.23
CA ILE A 149 4.44 -18.03 17.13
C ILE A 149 4.01 -18.78 15.86
N ASP A 150 3.58 -20.03 15.98
CA ASP A 150 3.05 -20.81 14.85
C ASP A 150 1.82 -20.12 14.24
N LYS A 151 0.88 -19.67 15.08
CA LYS A 151 -0.30 -18.91 14.61
C LYS A 151 0.10 -17.63 13.89
N ILE A 152 1.09 -16.89 14.40
CA ILE A 152 1.59 -15.68 13.73
C ILE A 152 2.17 -16.05 12.36
N ALA A 153 2.92 -17.15 12.26
CA ALA A 153 3.48 -17.61 10.99
C ALA A 153 2.38 -17.96 9.98
N ASP A 154 1.30 -18.61 10.42
CA ASP A 154 0.12 -18.92 9.60
C ASP A 154 -0.63 -17.64 9.18
N ASP A 155 -0.87 -16.72 10.11
CA ASP A 155 -1.51 -15.43 9.82
C ASP A 155 -0.70 -14.62 8.79
N MET A 156 0.64 -14.67 8.86
CA MET A 156 1.51 -14.07 7.85
C MET A 156 1.33 -14.71 6.46
N SER A 157 1.21 -16.04 6.39
CA SER A 157 0.92 -16.76 5.14
C SER A 157 -0.43 -16.32 4.55
N ASP A 158 -1.45 -16.16 5.39
CA ASP A 158 -2.77 -15.67 4.99
C ASP A 158 -2.73 -14.22 4.50
N ILE A 159 -1.96 -13.35 5.16
CA ILE A 159 -1.77 -11.97 4.73
C ILE A 159 -1.07 -11.93 3.37
N SER A 160 -0.05 -12.76 3.16
CA SER A 160 0.66 -12.91 1.88
C SER A 160 -0.33 -13.20 0.74
N VAL A 161 -1.20 -14.19 0.92
CA VAL A 161 -2.23 -14.55 -0.07
C VAL A 161 -3.23 -13.40 -0.30
N LYS A 162 -3.68 -12.72 0.76
CA LYS A 162 -4.61 -11.59 0.64
C LYS A 162 -4.01 -10.41 -0.11
N ILE A 163 -2.74 -10.09 0.14
CA ILE A 163 -2.01 -9.02 -0.56
C ILE A 163 -1.85 -9.36 -2.04
N GLU A 164 -1.48 -10.60 -2.37
CA GLU A 164 -1.34 -11.07 -3.75
C GLU A 164 -2.67 -10.98 -4.51
N ASN A 165 -3.77 -11.41 -3.89
CA ASN A 165 -5.12 -11.28 -4.46
C ASN A 165 -5.56 -9.82 -4.65
N ALA A 166 -5.24 -8.93 -3.69
CA ALA A 166 -5.54 -7.51 -3.78
C ALA A 166 -4.76 -6.86 -4.93
N SER A 167 -3.49 -7.22 -5.11
CA SER A 167 -2.66 -6.78 -6.24
C SER A 167 -3.21 -7.26 -7.58
N GLY A 168 -3.59 -8.54 -7.69
CA GLY A 168 -4.23 -9.08 -8.90
C GLY A 168 -5.56 -8.39 -9.23
N SER A 169 -6.36 -8.08 -8.20
CA SER A 169 -7.60 -7.32 -8.35
C SER A 169 -7.35 -5.88 -8.79
N PHE A 170 -6.31 -5.24 -8.25
CA PHE A 170 -5.87 -3.92 -8.65
C PHE A 170 -5.42 -3.91 -10.12
N SER A 171 -4.58 -4.87 -10.54
CA SER A 171 -4.15 -5.00 -11.94
C SER A 171 -5.33 -5.19 -12.87
N THR A 172 -6.25 -6.10 -12.53
CA THR A 172 -7.46 -6.33 -13.34
C THR A 172 -8.30 -5.05 -13.45
N THR A 173 -8.43 -4.30 -12.37
CA THR A 173 -9.14 -3.03 -12.37
C THR A 173 -8.43 -2.00 -13.25
N ALA A 174 -7.11 -1.87 -13.13
CA ALA A 174 -6.30 -0.97 -13.94
C ALA A 174 -6.40 -1.31 -15.43
N ASP A 175 -6.35 -2.59 -15.80
CA ASP A 175 -6.49 -3.06 -17.18
C ASP A 175 -7.92 -2.86 -17.72
N SER A 176 -8.92 -2.90 -16.84
CA SER A 176 -10.33 -2.67 -17.21
C SER A 176 -10.72 -1.20 -17.32
N LEU A 177 -9.87 -0.27 -16.86
CA LEU A 177 -10.14 1.16 -16.98
C LEU A 177 -10.17 1.52 -18.47
N PRO A 178 -11.30 2.00 -19.00
CA PRO A 178 -11.39 2.35 -20.41
C PRO A 178 -10.41 3.48 -20.70
N ASP A 179 -9.64 3.35 -21.80
CA ASP A 179 -9.08 4.53 -22.45
C ASP A 179 -10.28 5.38 -22.88
N PHE A 180 -10.58 6.43 -22.11
CA PHE A 180 -11.66 7.37 -22.39
C PHE A 180 -11.48 8.06 -23.75
N GLY A 181 -10.38 7.79 -24.47
CA GLY A 181 -10.07 8.43 -25.72
C GLY A 181 -10.00 9.93 -25.50
N PHE A 182 -9.54 10.38 -24.32
CA PHE A 182 -9.51 11.79 -23.95
C PHE A 182 -8.76 12.59 -25.01
N LYS A 183 -7.71 12.00 -25.61
CA LYS A 183 -7.03 12.55 -26.79
C LYS A 183 -7.98 12.76 -27.98
N LYS A 184 -8.78 11.76 -28.33
CA LYS A 184 -9.78 11.84 -29.41
C LYS A 184 -10.88 12.86 -29.09
N ILE A 185 -11.41 12.87 -27.86
CA ILE A 185 -12.45 13.80 -27.41
C ILE A 185 -11.92 15.24 -27.43
N LEU A 186 -10.73 15.47 -26.87
CA LEU A 186 -10.06 16.76 -26.85
C LEU A 186 -9.75 17.24 -28.27
N TYR A 187 -9.28 16.34 -29.15
CA TYR A 187 -9.05 16.65 -30.55
C TYR A 187 -10.34 17.02 -31.28
N ALA A 188 -11.43 16.27 -31.08
CA ALA A 188 -12.74 16.58 -31.65
C ALA A 188 -13.29 17.93 -31.15
N PHE A 189 -13.12 18.23 -29.86
CA PHE A 189 -13.50 19.51 -29.26
C PHE A 189 -12.70 20.68 -29.86
N LEU A 190 -11.37 20.54 -29.95
CA LEU A 190 -10.50 21.56 -30.55
C LEU A 190 -10.81 21.79 -32.03
N ALA A 191 -11.07 20.72 -32.79
CA ALA A 191 -11.47 20.80 -34.19
C ALA A 191 -12.82 21.52 -34.36
N TYR A 192 -13.81 21.17 -33.53
CA TYR A 192 -15.12 21.84 -33.51
C TYR A 192 -15.00 23.34 -33.18
N ALA A 193 -14.24 23.68 -32.12
CA ALA A 193 -14.00 25.06 -31.74
C ALA A 193 -13.24 25.83 -32.84
N GLY A 194 -12.26 25.22 -33.49
CA GLY A 194 -11.54 25.81 -34.63
C GLY A 194 -12.47 26.12 -35.81
N LEU A 195 -13.36 25.19 -36.18
CA LEU A 195 -14.36 25.39 -37.22
C LEU A 195 -15.33 26.53 -36.90
N LEU A 196 -15.78 26.64 -35.64
CA LEU A 196 -16.65 27.72 -35.19
C LEU A 196 -15.99 29.10 -35.38
N HIS A 197 -14.69 29.21 -35.09
CA HIS A 197 -13.94 30.45 -35.28
C HIS A 197 -13.72 30.79 -36.75
N LEU A 198 -13.57 29.77 -37.60
CA LEU A 198 -13.52 29.95 -39.05
C LEU A 198 -14.86 30.49 -39.59
N MET A 199 -15.99 30.04 -39.05
CA MET A 199 -17.30 30.62 -39.39
C MET A 199 -17.41 32.10 -39.01
N PHE A 200 -16.87 32.53 -37.86
CA PHE A 200 -16.83 33.96 -37.50
C PHE A 200 -16.00 34.79 -38.49
N VAL A 201 -14.89 34.24 -39.01
CA VAL A 201 -14.12 34.90 -40.08
C VAL A 201 -14.97 35.07 -41.34
N LEU A 202 -15.65 34.01 -41.79
CA LEU A 202 -16.50 34.05 -42.99
C LEU A 202 -17.66 35.04 -42.84
N ILE A 203 -18.30 35.06 -41.66
CA ILE A 203 -19.35 36.04 -41.34
C ILE A 203 -18.80 37.46 -41.36
N GLY A 204 -17.61 37.69 -40.77
CA GLY A 204 -16.92 38.98 -40.80
C GLY A 204 -16.64 39.47 -42.22
N ILE A 205 -16.10 38.61 -43.10
CA ILE A 205 -15.84 38.94 -44.51
C ILE A 205 -17.13 39.27 -45.27
N SER A 206 -18.20 38.49 -45.04
CA SER A 206 -19.51 38.72 -45.67
C SER A 206 -20.09 40.08 -45.28
N LEU A 207 -20.08 40.41 -43.98
CA LEU A 207 -20.54 41.71 -43.48
C LEU A 207 -19.72 42.89 -44.02
N MET A 208 -18.39 42.72 -44.15
CA MET A 208 -17.52 43.74 -44.74
C MET A 208 -17.85 44.00 -46.21
N THR A 209 -18.12 42.94 -46.97
CA THR A 209 -18.51 43.02 -48.39
C THR A 209 -19.86 43.73 -48.55
N ILE A 210 -20.85 43.40 -47.71
CA ILE A 210 -22.16 44.07 -47.69
C ILE A 210 -22.02 45.55 -47.35
N SER A 211 -21.22 45.89 -46.35
CA SER A 211 -20.95 47.28 -45.96
C SER A 211 -20.29 48.07 -47.10
N LYS A 212 -19.32 47.47 -47.80
CA LYS A 212 -18.63 48.11 -48.94
C LYS A 212 -19.58 48.33 -50.12
N SER A 213 -20.34 47.31 -50.51
CA SER A 213 -21.33 47.39 -51.59
C SER A 213 -22.42 48.42 -51.30
N SER A 214 -22.94 48.44 -50.07
CA SER A 214 -23.99 49.36 -49.63
C SER A 214 -23.50 50.82 -49.52
N ASN A 215 -22.23 51.04 -49.19
CA ASN A 215 -21.62 52.36 -49.17
C ASN A 215 -21.42 52.90 -50.60
N ILE A 216 -20.96 52.07 -51.54
CA ILE A 216 -20.84 52.44 -52.96
C ILE A 216 -22.21 52.82 -53.54
N ALA A 217 -23.26 52.05 -53.26
CA ALA A 217 -24.62 52.35 -53.71
C ALA A 217 -25.18 53.65 -53.08
N TYR A 218 -24.82 53.96 -51.83
CA TYR A 218 -25.21 55.21 -51.17
C TYR A 218 -24.53 56.44 -51.81
N VAL A 219 -23.23 56.33 -52.12
CA VAL A 219 -22.45 57.41 -52.78
C VAL A 219 -22.94 57.67 -54.21
N GLN A 220 -23.44 56.66 -54.92
CA GLN A 220 -24.01 56.82 -56.27
C GLN A 220 -25.45 57.35 -56.31
N SER A 221 -26.16 57.35 -55.17
CA SER A 221 -27.56 57.80 -55.05
C SER A 221 -27.73 59.09 -54.25
N SER A 222 -26.63 59.69 -53.77
CA SER A 222 -26.56 60.98 -53.10
C SER A 222 -25.98 62.03 -54.05
#